data_AF-A0AAU9R682-F1
#
_entry.id   AF-A0AAU9R682-F1
#
_cell.length_a   1.000
_cell.length_b   1.000
_cell.length_c   1.000
_cell.angle_alpha   90.00
_cell.angle_beta   90.00
_cell.angle_gamma   90.00
#
_symmetry.space_group_name_H-M   'P 1'
#
loop_
_entity.id
_entity.type
_entity.pdbx_description
1 polymer ?
#
loop_
_entity_poly.entity_id
_entity_poly.type
_entity_poly.pdbx_seq_one_letter_code
_entity_poly.pdbx_strand_id
1 'polypeptide(L)'
;MDIYLSNSVFQELLKISEEEFGLPAEGPIMLPFDSVFLEYLIKLVQRRMDEDTEMALLMSISSARCSLHCSIQQQEQQSSSTQQLLVF
;
A
#
# COMPACT_ATOMS: atom_id res chain seq x y z
N MET A 1 9.79 19.24 -8.70
CA MET A 1 8.84 18.11 -8.64
C MET A 1 9.56 16.82 -8.31
N ASP A 2 10.84 16.70 -8.68
CA ASP A 2 11.61 15.45 -8.65
C ASP A 2 11.96 14.93 -7.25
N ILE A 3 11.95 15.79 -6.22
CA ILE A 3 12.30 15.41 -4.84
C ILE A 3 11.36 14.35 -4.27
N TYR A 4 10.08 14.39 -4.63
CA TYR A 4 9.07 13.44 -4.13
C TYR A 4 9.15 12.11 -4.87
N LEU A 5 9.31 12.14 -6.20
CA LEU A 5 9.37 10.92 -7.01
C LEU A 5 10.70 10.17 -6.85
N SER A 6 11.75 10.84 -6.36
CA SER A 6 13.01 10.20 -5.97
C SER A 6 12.98 9.57 -4.57
N ASN A 7 11.98 9.88 -3.75
CA ASN A 7 11.91 9.37 -2.38
C ASN A 7 11.36 7.93 -2.39
N SER A 8 12.03 7.05 -1.67
CA SER A 8 11.74 5.61 -1.68
C SER A 8 10.33 5.28 -1.19
N VAL A 9 9.84 6.03 -0.20
CA VAL A 9 8.48 5.89 0.34
C VAL A 9 7.44 6.18 -0.74
N PHE A 10 7.59 7.30 -1.46
CA PHE A 10 6.68 7.64 -2.55
C PHE A 10 6.72 6.64 -3.70
N GLN A 11 7.89 6.08 -4.02
CA GLN A 11 8.00 5.02 -5.03
C GLN A 11 7.25 3.75 -4.61
N GLU A 12 7.38 3.34 -3.35
CA GLU A 12 6.66 2.19 -2.82
C GLU A 12 5.13 2.44 -2.83
N LEU A 13 4.67 3.64 -2.47
CA LEU A 13 3.26 4.01 -2.54
C LEU A 13 2.70 3.94 -3.97
N LEU A 14 3.46 4.44 -4.95
CA LEU A 14 3.08 4.39 -6.36
C LEU A 14 3.05 2.96 -6.88
N LYS A 15 3.98 2.10 -6.44
CA LYS A 15 3.98 0.68 -6.77
C LYS A 15 2.74 -0.03 -6.23
N ILE A 16 2.34 0.24 -5.00
CA ILE A 16 1.10 -0.33 -4.43
C ILE A 16 -0.11 0.14 -5.25
N SER A 17 -0.16 1.44 -5.56
CA SER A 17 -1.23 2.02 -6.36
C SER A 17 -1.35 1.36 -7.74
N GLU A 18 -0.23 1.17 -8.44
CA GLU A 18 -0.20 0.47 -9.72
C GLU A 18 -0.67 -0.99 -9.59
N GLU A 19 -0.23 -1.71 -8.55
CA GLU A 19 -0.64 -3.09 -8.33
C GLU A 19 -2.13 -3.25 -7.98
N GLU A 20 -2.70 -2.32 -7.22
CA GLU A 20 -4.10 -2.39 -6.77
C GLU A 20 -5.10 -1.79 -7.78
N PHE A 21 -4.74 -0.68 -8.44
CA PHE A 21 -5.64 0.09 -9.30
C PHE A 21 -5.24 0.10 -10.77
N GLY A 22 -4.03 -0.37 -11.09
CA GLY A 22 -3.44 -0.24 -12.42
C GLY A 22 -2.95 1.17 -12.73
N LEU A 23 -2.31 1.33 -13.88
CA LEU A 23 -1.91 2.64 -14.39
C LEU A 23 -3.13 3.34 -15.03
N PRO A 24 -3.47 4.57 -14.61
CA PRO A 24 -4.52 5.32 -15.29
C PRO A 24 -4.04 5.72 -16.70
N ALA A 25 -4.86 5.42 -17.71
CA ALA A 25 -4.62 5.89 -19.08
C ALA A 25 -4.90 7.40 -19.22
N GLU A 26 -5.89 7.90 -18.48
CA GLU A 26 -6.23 9.31 -18.34
C GLU A 26 -6.68 9.59 -16.90
N GLY A 27 -6.35 10.78 -16.37
CA GLY A 27 -6.75 11.21 -15.04
C GLY A 27 -5.69 11.03 -13.95
N PRO A 28 -6.02 11.40 -12.69
CA PRO A 28 -5.08 11.33 -11.57
C PRO A 28 -4.83 9.88 -11.12
N ILE A 29 -3.65 9.64 -10.56
CA ILE A 29 -3.31 8.36 -9.90
C ILE A 29 -4.16 8.21 -8.65
N MET A 30 -4.80 7.04 -8.50
CA MET A 30 -5.50 6.66 -7.29
C MET A 30 -4.54 6.02 -6.30
N LEU A 31 -4.49 6.54 -5.08
CA LEU A 31 -3.64 6.00 -4.00
C LEU A 31 -4.51 5.25 -2.98
N PRO A 32 -4.00 4.16 -2.38
CA PRO A 32 -4.74 3.41 -1.36
C PRO A 32 -4.71 4.04 0.04
N PHE A 33 -4.25 5.30 0.12
CA PHE A 33 -4.10 6.05 1.37
C PHE A 33 -4.91 7.34 1.32
N ASP A 34 -5.44 7.74 2.47
CA ASP A 34 -6.19 8.98 2.57
C ASP A 34 -5.30 10.24 2.44
N SER A 35 -5.95 11.37 2.22
CA SER A 35 -5.27 12.66 2.05
C SER A 35 -4.50 13.11 3.29
N VAL A 36 -4.95 12.72 4.50
CA VAL A 36 -4.31 13.11 5.77
C VAL A 36 -2.95 12.43 5.90
N PHE A 37 -2.89 11.14 5.59
CA PHE A 37 -1.64 10.39 5.56
C PHE A 37 -0.66 10.96 4.52
N LEU A 38 -1.14 11.26 3.31
CA LEU A 38 -0.30 11.86 2.27
C LEU A 38 0.22 13.24 2.67
N GLU A 39 -0.59 14.07 3.33
CA GLU A 39 -0.15 15.38 3.83
C GLU A 39 0.94 15.23 4.91
N TYR A 40 0.80 14.23 5.79
CA TYR A 40 1.82 13.91 6.79
C TYR A 40 3.15 13.48 6.13
N LEU A 41 3.08 12.62 5.11
CA LEU A 41 4.25 12.18 4.35
C LEU A 41 4.97 13.33 3.64
N ILE A 42 4.21 14.23 3.02
CA ILE A 42 4.77 15.42 2.38
C ILE A 42 5.54 16.25 3.41
N LYS A 43 4.98 16.45 4.61
CA LYS A 43 5.63 17.19 5.70
C LYS A 43 6.89 16.49 6.20
N LEU A 44 6.90 15.16 6.30
CA LEU A 44 8.08 14.38 6.67
C LEU A 44 9.21 14.53 5.65
N VAL A 45 8.91 14.39 4.37
CA VAL A 45 9.91 14.54 3.30
C VAL A 45 10.45 15.98 3.23
N GLN A 46 9.58 16.98 3.36
CA GLN A 46 10.01 18.38 3.42
C GLN A 46 10.93 18.68 4.60
N ARG A 47 10.75 17.97 5.73
CA ARG A 47 11.59 18.08 6.93
C ARG A 47 12.87 17.27 6.86
N ARG A 48 13.11 16.52 5.77
CA ARG A 48 14.22 15.57 5.63
C ARG A 48 14.25 14.58 6.78
N MET A 49 13.28 13.68 6.82
CA MET A 49 13.31 12.57 7.77
C MET A 49 14.65 11.82 7.67
N ASP A 50 15.14 11.34 8.80
CA ASP A 50 16.34 10.52 8.85
C ASP A 50 16.10 9.13 8.25
N GLU A 51 17.20 8.44 7.95
CA GLU A 51 17.19 7.14 7.28
C GLU A 51 16.46 6.06 8.09
N ASP A 52 16.55 6.08 9.43
CA ASP A 52 15.86 5.12 10.30
C ASP A 52 14.34 5.32 10.22
N THR A 53 13.89 6.57 10.23
CA THR A 53 12.47 6.93 10.05
C THR A 53 11.96 6.52 8.67
N GLU A 54 12.74 6.76 7.60
CA GLU A 54 12.39 6.36 6.23
C GLU A 54 12.25 4.83 6.12
N MET A 55 13.20 4.08 6.68
CA MET A 55 13.19 2.61 6.69
C MET A 55 12.03 2.05 7.51
N ALA A 56 11.77 2.58 8.71
CA ALA A 56 10.66 2.13 9.55
C ALA A 56 9.31 2.34 8.85
N LEU A 57 9.16 3.45 8.15
CA LEU A 57 7.95 3.79 7.41
C LEU A 57 7.76 2.87 6.19
N LEU A 58 8.82 2.62 5.41
CA LEU A 58 8.81 1.64 4.32
C LEU A 58 8.37 0.27 4.83
N MET A 59 8.98 -0.23 5.91
CA MET A 59 8.63 -1.52 6.50
C MET A 59 7.17 -1.57 6.93
N SER A 60 6.65 -0.49 7.50
CA SER A 60 5.24 -0.40 7.92
C SER A 60 4.28 -0.45 6.72
N ILE A 61 4.58 0.30 5.66
CA ILE A 61 3.80 0.31 4.42
C ILE A 61 3.82 -1.08 3.76
N SER A 62 4.99 -1.68 3.60
CA SER A 62 5.10 -3.02 3.01
C SER A 62 4.42 -4.09 3.88
N SER A 63 4.47 -3.97 5.22
CA SER A 63 3.74 -4.87 6.11
C SER A 63 2.23 -4.72 5.99
N ALA A 64 1.71 -3.50 5.82
CA ALA A 64 0.28 -3.26 5.64
C ALA A 64 -0.26 -3.95 4.37
N ARG A 65 0.52 -3.94 3.28
CA ARG A 65 0.22 -4.72 2.06
C ARG A 65 0.07 -6.21 2.35
N CYS A 66 1.00 -6.78 3.11
CA CYS A 66 0.98 -8.20 3.48
C CYS A 66 -0.23 -8.55 4.36
N SER A 67 -0.62 -7.66 5.29
CA SER A 67 -1.81 -7.87 6.12
C SER A 67 -3.09 -7.89 5.29
N LEU A 68 -3.24 -7.01 4.30
CA LEU A 68 -4.37 -7.02 3.37
C LEU A 68 -4.42 -8.34 2.58
N HIS A 69 -3.28 -8.77 2.03
CA HIS A 69 -3.19 -10.00 1.25
C HIS A 69 -3.46 -11.27 2.07
N CYS A 70 -2.97 -11.33 3.32
CA CYS A 70 -3.20 -12.46 4.23
C CYS A 70 -4.67 -12.56 4.68
N SER A 71 -5.33 -11.41 4.84
CA SER A 71 -6.77 -11.35 5.16
C SER A 71 -7.63 -11.91 4.01
N ILE A 72 -7.28 -11.57 2.77
CA ILE A 72 -7.97 -12.09 1.57
C ILE A 72 -7.77 -13.60 1.44
N GLN A 73 -6.55 -14.11 1.62
CA GLN A 73 -6.26 -15.54 1.53
C GLN A 73 -6.99 -16.37 2.62
N GLN A 74 -7.14 -15.84 3.84
CA GLN A 74 -7.92 -16.50 4.89
C GLN A 74 -9.42 -16.57 4.55
N GLN A 75 -9.95 -15.53 3.90
CA GLN A 75 -11.36 -15.48 3.48
C GLN A 75 -11.65 -16.48 2.35
N GLU A 76 -10.73 -16.62 1.39
CA GLU A 76 -10.85 -17.63 0.31
C GLU A 76 -10.72 -19.07 0.84
N GLN A 77 -9.84 -19.34 1.82
CA GLN A 77 -9.73 -20.69 2.39
C GLN A 77 -10.95 -21.09 3.23
N GLN A 78 -11.58 -20.16 3.95
CA GLN A 78 -12.85 -20.44 4.66
C GLN A 78 -14.04 -20.57 3.70
N SER A 79 -14.05 -19.84 2.59
CA SER A 79 -15.06 -20.04 1.55
C SER A 79 -14.90 -21.40 0.86
N SER A 80 -13.67 -21.87 0.62
CA SER A 80 -13.41 -23.19 0.06
C SER A 80 -13.76 -24.33 1.03
N SER A 81 -13.50 -24.19 2.35
CA SER A 81 -13.82 -25.25 3.32
C SER A 81 -15.32 -25.38 3.60
N THR A 82 -16.10 -24.30 3.46
CA THR A 82 -17.56 -24.32 3.69
C THR A 82 -18.34 -24.87 2.51
N GLN A 83 -17.82 -24.80 1.28
CA GLN A 83 -18.46 -25.40 0.10
C GLN A 83 -18.21 -26.92 -0.05
N GLN A 84 -17.31 -27.52 0.73
CA GLN A 84 -17.01 -28.95 0.66
C GLN A 84 -17.79 -29.83 1.64
N LEU A 85 -18.62 -29.26 2.52
CA LEU A 85 -19.46 -30.01 3.45
C LEU A 85 -20.95 -29.97 3.05
N LEU A 86 -21.24 -30.47 1.86
CA LEU A 86 -22.55 -31.00 1.48
C LEU A 86 -22.33 -32.41 0.92
N VAL A 87 -22.21 -33.38 1.83
CA VAL A 87 -22.41 -34.80 1.52
C VAL A 87 -23.74 -35.17 2.16
N PHE A 88 -24.66 -35.68 1.32
CA PHE A 88 -26.00 -36.13 1.68
C PHE A 88 -26.02 -37.17 2.80
#